data_AF-A0A327Z253-F1
#
_entry.id   AF-A0A327Z253-F1
#
_cell.length_a   1.000
_cell.length_b   1.000
_cell.length_c   1.000
_cell.angle_alpha   90.00
_cell.angle_beta   90.00
_cell.angle_gamma   90.00
#
_symmetry.space_group_name_H-M   'P 1'
#
loop_
_entity.id
_entity.type
_entity.pdbx_description
1 polymer ?
#
loop_
_entity_poly.entity_id
_entity_poly.type
_entity_poly.pdbx_seq_one_letter_code
_entity_poly.pdbx_strand_id
1 'polypeptide(L)' 'MDEEALIEPHPEVVRLAEALGLPKPGPWTREQVAEFREKQARAARDLAEIIAHRSQRSA' A
#
# COMPACT_ATOMS: atom_id res chain seq x y z
N MET A 1 -9.75 -20.94 19.42
CA MET A 1 -9.93 -19.57 18.91
C MET A 1 -8.56 -19.17 18.41
N ASP A 2 -8.37 -19.19 17.09
CA ASP A 2 -7.13 -18.73 16.49
C ASP A 2 -7.02 -17.23 16.74
N GLU A 3 -6.07 -16.84 17.58
CA GLU A 3 -5.74 -15.46 17.86
C GLU A 3 -5.29 -14.84 16.52
N GLU A 4 -6.11 -13.95 15.97
CA GLU A 4 -5.86 -13.33 14.68
C GLU A 4 -4.55 -12.52 14.79
N ALA A 5 -3.46 -13.07 14.24
CA ALA A 5 -2.14 -12.49 14.43
C ALA A 5 -2.07 -11.11 13.75
N LEU A 6 -2.12 -10.06 14.58
CA LEU A 6 -1.96 -8.68 14.16
C LEU A 6 -0.53 -8.44 13.68
N ILE A 7 -0.40 -7.77 12.54
CA ILE A 7 0.86 -7.33 11.97
C ILE A 7 1.02 -5.87 12.34
N GLU A 8 1.92 -5.62 13.28
CA GLU A 8 2.28 -4.27 13.69
C GLU A 8 3.06 -3.56 12.56
N PRO A 9 2.83 -2.25 12.35
CA PRO A 9 3.57 -1.47 11.37
C PRO A 9 5.05 -1.33 11.78
N HIS A 10 5.94 -1.32 10.79
CA HIS A 10 7.37 -1.14 11.05
C HIS A 10 7.63 0.22 11.75
N PRO A 11 8.51 0.28 12.77
CA PRO A 11 8.75 1.51 13.54
C PRO A 11 9.13 2.72 12.69
N GLU A 12 9.83 2.51 11.58
CA GLU A 12 10.20 3.60 10.65
C GLU A 12 8.99 4.19 9.93
N VAL A 13 7.98 3.38 9.61
CA VAL A 13 6.74 3.84 8.97
C VAL A 13 5.95 4.69 9.96
N VAL A 14 5.92 4.28 11.23
CA VAL A 14 5.31 5.07 12.32
C VAL A 14 6.01 6.42 12.45
N ARG A 15 7.35 6.44 12.54
CA ARG A 15 8.14 7.68 12.62
C ARG A 15 7.94 8.59 11.41
N LEU A 16 7.86 8.02 10.21
CA LEU A 16 7.60 8.76 8.99
C LEU A 16 6.20 9.38 9.00
N ALA A 17 5.18 8.62 9.41
CA ALA A 17 3.82 9.14 9.53
C ALA A 17 3.76 10.31 10.52
N GLU A 18 4.41 10.18 11.68
CA GLU A 18 4.52 11.25 12.67
C GLU A 18 5.22 12.50 12.11
N ALA A 19 6.35 12.34 11.41
CA ALA A 19 7.10 13.44 10.81
C ALA A 19 6.31 14.19 9.72
N LEU A 20 5.41 13.49 9.03
CA LEU A 20 4.55 14.04 7.98
C LEU A 20 3.19 14.54 8.51
N GLY A 21 2.91 14.41 9.80
CA GLY A 21 1.60 14.74 10.38
C GLY A 21 0.46 13.84 9.86
N LEU A 22 0.79 12.64 9.41
CA LEU A 22 -0.17 11.66 8.92
C LEU A 22 -0.72 10.81 10.06
N PRO A 23 -1.93 10.23 9.90
CA PRO A 23 -2.46 9.28 10.87
C PRO A 23 -1.47 8.13 11.12
N LYS A 24 -1.30 7.76 12.39
CA LYS A 24 -0.49 6.61 12.75
C LYS A 24 -1.06 5.36 12.08
N PRO A 25 -0.27 4.57 11.35
CA PRO A 25 -0.75 3.31 10.80
C PRO A 25 -1.17 2.38 11.95
N GLY A 26 -2.35 1.80 11.85
CA GLY A 26 -2.84 0.79 12.80
C GLY A 26 -2.31 -0.60 12.46
N PRO A 27 -2.41 -1.57 13.38
CA PRO A 27 -2.08 -2.96 13.09
C PRO A 27 -3.03 -3.52 12.04
N TRP A 28 -2.51 -4.34 11.14
CA TRP A 28 -3.30 -5.00 10.09
C TRP A 28 -3.43 -6.49 10.35
N THR A 29 -4.56 -7.08 9.98
CA THR A 29 -4.68 -8.53 9.88
C THR A 29 -3.95 -9.04 8.64
N ARG A 30 -3.65 -10.35 8.60
CA ARG A 30 -3.06 -10.98 7.41
C ARG A 30 -3.94 -10.81 6.17
N GLU A 31 -5.26 -10.85 6.34
CA GLU A 31 -6.23 -10.66 5.25
C GLU A 31 -6.15 -9.23 4.70
N GLN A 32 -6.10 -8.22 5.57
CA GLN A 32 -5.95 -6.82 5.17
C GLN A 32 -4.63 -6.59 4.42
N VAL A 33 -3.54 -7.22 4.85
CA VAL A 33 -2.26 -7.16 4.12
C VAL A 33 -2.38 -7.78 2.74
N ALA A 34 -3.05 -8.93 2.61
CA ALA A 34 -3.24 -9.60 1.33
C ALA A 34 -4.06 -8.73 0.37
N GLU A 35 -5.18 -8.18 0.85
CA GLU A 35 -6.03 -7.27 0.08
C GLU A 35 -5.27 -6.02 -0.38
N PHE A 36 -4.48 -5.42 0.52
CA PHE A 36 -3.65 -4.26 0.18
C PHE A 36 -2.65 -4.58 -0.93
N ARG A 37 -1.96 -5.73 -0.85
CA ARG A 37 -0.99 -6.16 -1.87
C ARG A 37 -1.64 -6.40 -3.22
N GLU A 38 -2.83 -6.98 -3.25
CA GLU A 38 -3.59 -7.17 -4.49
C GLU A 38 -3.96 -5.83 -5.13
N LYS A 39 -4.49 -4.89 -4.34
CA LYS A 39 -4.81 -3.53 -4.79
C LYS A 39 -3.57 -2.80 -5.31
N GLN A 40 -2.43 -2.93 -4.63
CA GLN A 40 -1.17 -2.33 -5.06
C GLN A 40 -0.71 -2.90 -6.40
N ALA A 41 -0.75 -4.22 -6.58
CA ALA A 41 -0.36 -4.87 -7.85
C ALA A 41 -1.29 -4.47 -9.01
N ARG A 42 -2.59 -4.28 -8.75
CA ARG A 42 -3.53 -3.76 -9.74
C ARG A 42 -3.22 -2.30 -10.10
N ALA A 43 -3.06 -1.42 -9.11
CA ALA A 43 -2.75 -0.02 -9.34
C ALA A 43 -1.45 0.18 -10.13
N ALA A 44 -0.43 -0.65 -9.89
CA ALA A 44 0.82 -0.61 -10.64
C ALA A 44 0.62 -0.98 -12.12
N ARG A 45 -0.24 -1.97 -12.42
CA ARG A 45 -0.60 -2.33 -13.80
C ARG A 45 -1.36 -1.21 -14.49
N ASP A 46 -2.40 -0.68 -13.83
CA ASP A 46 -3.21 0.41 -14.36
C ASP A 46 -2.33 1.65 -14.66
N LEU A 47 -1.39 1.97 -13.76
CA LEU A 47 -0.43 3.07 -13.98
C LEU A 47 0.50 2.81 -15.16
N ALA A 48 1.02 1.59 -15.31
CA ALA A 48 1.87 1.22 -16.43
C ALA A 48 1.13 1.37 -17.77
N GLU A 49 -0.14 0.96 -17.83
CA GLU A 49 -0.98 1.15 -19.01
C GLU A 49 -1.17 2.63 -19.31
N ILE A 50 -1.49 3.47 -18.32
CA ILE A 50 -1.65 4.92 -18.51
C ILE A 50 -0.37 5.55 -19.07
N ILE A 51 0.80 5.18 -18.53
CA ILE A 51 2.09 5.68 -18.99
C ILE A 51 2.34 5.27 -20.46
N ALA A 52 2.07 4.00 -20.81
CA ALA A 52 2.24 3.50 -22.18
C ALA A 52 1.30 4.21 -23.18
N HIS A 53 0.06 4.49 -22.79
CA HIS A 53 -0.87 5.25 -23.63
C HIS A 53 -0.41 6.71 -23.80
N ARG A 54 0.16 7.33 -22.76
CA ARG A 54 0.69 8.70 -22.84
C ARG A 54 1.91 8.81 -23.75
N SER A 55 2.82 7.83 -23.72
CA SER A 55 4.01 7.86 -24.58
C SER A 55 3.66 7.73 -26.06
N GLN A 56 2.62 6.95 -26.40
CA GLN A 56 2.14 6.80 -27.79
C GLN A 56 1.44 8.06 -28.34
N ARG A 57 0.83 8.88 -27.48
CA ARG A 57 0.16 10.13 -27.89
C ARG A 57 1.09 11.33 -28.03
N SER A 58 2.32 11.22 -27.51
CA SER A 58 3.30 12.30 -27.49
C SER A 58 4.39 12.13 -28.57
N ALA A 59 4.28 11.08 -29.39
CA ALA A 59 5.10 10.77 -30.55
C ALA A 59 4.32 11.07 -31.84
#